data_AF-A0A957KTC0-F1
#
_entry.id   AF-A0A957KTC0-F1
#
_cell.length_a   1.000
_cell.length_b   1.000
_cell.length_c   1.000
_cell.angle_alpha   90.00
_cell.angle_beta   90.00
_cell.angle_gamma   90.00
#
_symmetry.space_group_name_H-M   'P 1'
#
loop_
_entity.id
_entity.type
_entity.pdbx_description
1 polymer ?
#
loop_
_entity_poly.entity_id
_entity_poly.type
_entity_poly.pdbx_seq_one_letter_code
_entity_poly.pdbx_strand_id
1 'polypeptide(L)'
;AAPHVAGAVALLWSAVPTLTNQVELSEQILLKSAVPVSDTACFCTGPAQSPNFAFGYGRLDILGAVTLASQQVSVTLQFSDTTATPLAGVTVDLVDKRTGFRYSQVTDTAGEVTWRGEAPGKLLFSGEYGVEVGGVCQEPFTGQIRLAPGAEVQQAWQVDCAAGANVPFAGLAGTLSTTAGTLPNTYCVWLPTTSK
;
A
#
# COMPACT_ATOMS: atom_id res chain seq x y z
N ALA A 1 10.79 21.10 -13.55
CA ALA A 1 10.42 19.68 -13.39
C ALA A 1 9.02 19.37 -13.93
N ALA A 2 8.00 20.20 -13.67
CA ALA A 2 6.60 19.99 -14.08
C ALA A 2 6.36 19.43 -15.51
N PRO A 3 6.97 19.96 -16.60
CA PRO A 3 6.73 19.40 -17.94
C PRO A 3 7.24 17.95 -18.12
N HIS A 4 8.25 17.53 -17.36
CA HIS A 4 8.72 16.14 -17.38
C HIS A 4 7.72 15.19 -16.71
N VAL A 5 7.08 15.63 -15.62
CA VAL A 5 6.02 14.86 -14.95
C VAL A 5 4.81 14.74 -15.87
N ALA A 6 4.41 15.82 -16.53
CA ALA A 6 3.32 15.78 -17.52
C ALA A 6 3.63 14.81 -18.67
N GLY A 7 4.85 14.85 -19.22
CA GLY A 7 5.29 13.91 -20.26
C GLY A 7 5.32 12.45 -19.79
N ALA A 8 5.71 12.21 -18.54
CA ALA A 8 5.70 10.87 -17.96
C ALA A 8 4.28 10.34 -17.74
N VAL A 9 3.35 11.16 -17.25
CA VAL A 9 1.93 10.79 -17.14
C VAL A 9 1.36 10.45 -18.52
N ALA A 10 1.67 11.26 -19.54
CA ALA A 10 1.25 10.99 -20.91
C ALA A 10 1.79 9.65 -21.44
N LEU A 11 3.06 9.33 -21.16
CA LEU A 11 3.66 8.04 -21.53
C LEU A 11 2.98 6.88 -20.78
N LEU A 12 2.76 7.03 -19.47
CA LEU A 12 2.10 6.03 -18.64
C LEU A 12 0.70 5.70 -19.18
N TRP A 13 -0.09 6.72 -19.50
CA TRP A 13 -1.43 6.55 -20.06
C TRP A 13 -1.40 5.97 -21.48
N SER A 14 -0.39 6.30 -22.28
CA SER A 14 -0.20 5.68 -23.59
C SER A 14 0.14 4.18 -23.48
N ALA A 15 0.88 3.78 -22.45
CA ALA A 15 1.30 2.39 -22.25
C ALA A 15 0.22 1.55 -21.56
N VAL A 16 -0.52 2.14 -20.61
CA VAL A 16 -1.59 1.49 -19.85
C VAL A 16 -2.85 2.36 -19.93
N PRO A 17 -3.64 2.23 -21.02
CA PRO A 17 -4.78 3.11 -21.29
C PRO A 17 -5.87 3.09 -20.22
N THR A 18 -5.96 2.01 -19.45
CA THR A 18 -6.91 1.88 -18.33
C THR A 18 -6.68 2.96 -17.27
N LEU A 19 -5.47 3.51 -17.14
CA LEU A 19 -5.14 4.59 -16.20
C LEU A 19 -5.59 5.98 -16.67
N THR A 20 -6.09 6.11 -17.89
CA THR A 20 -6.57 7.40 -18.40
C THR A 20 -7.68 7.94 -17.51
N ASN A 21 -7.58 9.21 -17.11
CA ASN A 21 -8.46 9.87 -16.14
C ASN A 21 -8.41 9.32 -14.69
N GLN A 22 -7.55 8.36 -14.39
CA GLN A 22 -7.33 7.87 -13.03
C GLN A 22 -6.14 8.61 -12.40
N VAL A 23 -6.32 9.90 -12.12
CA VAL A 23 -5.23 10.81 -11.68
C VAL A 23 -4.58 10.32 -10.39
N GLU A 24 -5.38 9.96 -9.39
CA GLU A 24 -4.86 9.47 -8.10
C GLU A 24 -4.04 8.19 -8.28
N LEU A 25 -4.55 7.20 -9.00
CA LEU A 25 -3.77 5.96 -9.26
C LEU A 25 -2.52 6.22 -10.08
N SER A 26 -2.58 7.14 -11.04
CA SER A 26 -1.41 7.53 -11.85
C SER A 26 -0.34 8.15 -10.97
N GLU A 27 -0.72 9.05 -10.06
CA GLU A 27 0.19 9.59 -9.05
C GLU A 27 0.77 8.47 -8.20
N GLN A 28 -0.06 7.58 -7.66
CA GLN A 28 0.42 6.48 -6.81
C GLN A 28 1.45 5.59 -7.50
N ILE A 29 1.24 5.26 -8.77
CA ILE A 29 2.19 4.46 -9.54
C ILE A 29 3.53 5.20 -9.68
N LEU A 30 3.50 6.51 -9.96
CA LEU A 30 4.70 7.33 -10.05
C LEU A 30 5.44 7.45 -8.70
N LEU A 31 4.70 7.58 -7.58
CA LEU A 31 5.29 7.60 -6.23
C LEU A 31 5.90 6.24 -5.86
N LYS A 32 5.24 5.14 -6.23
CA LYS A 32 5.71 3.77 -5.98
C LYS A 32 6.96 3.44 -6.79
N SER A 33 7.07 3.92 -8.02
CA SER A 33 8.23 3.67 -8.87
C SER A 33 9.39 4.63 -8.61
N ALA A 34 9.16 5.76 -7.95
CA ALA A 34 10.18 6.78 -7.74
C ALA A 34 11.46 6.21 -7.09
N VAL A 35 12.60 6.65 -7.60
CA VAL A 35 13.91 6.27 -7.08
C VAL A 35 14.31 7.27 -5.99
N PRO A 36 14.47 6.84 -4.71
CA PRO A 36 14.82 7.74 -3.62
C PRO A 36 16.08 8.56 -3.92
N VAL A 37 16.07 9.84 -3.56
CA VAL A 37 17.20 10.76 -3.70
C VAL A 37 17.55 11.29 -2.32
N SER A 38 18.81 11.14 -1.91
CA SER A 38 19.29 11.66 -0.62
C SER A 38 19.24 13.18 -0.61
N ASP A 39 18.76 13.74 0.51
CA ASP A 39 18.85 15.16 0.77
C ASP A 39 20.13 15.48 1.55
N THR A 40 21.01 16.27 0.94
CA THR A 40 22.28 16.71 1.55
C THR A 40 22.19 18.08 2.19
N ALA A 41 21.05 18.78 2.07
CA ALA A 41 20.89 20.17 2.52
C ALA A 41 20.83 20.33 4.05
N CYS A 42 20.52 19.27 4.79
CA CYS A 42 20.45 19.27 6.26
C CYS A 42 21.57 18.47 6.96
N PHE A 43 22.77 18.39 6.38
CA PHE A 43 23.91 17.61 6.93
C PHE A 43 23.58 16.13 7.23
N CYS A 44 22.52 15.60 6.62
CA CYS A 44 22.11 14.21 6.76
C CYS A 44 23.03 13.34 5.91
N THR A 45 24.12 12.86 6.51
CA THR A 45 24.95 11.82 5.91
C THR A 45 24.26 10.47 6.14
N GLY A 46 23.68 9.89 5.10
CA GLY A 46 22.95 8.62 5.21
C GLY A 46 22.36 8.12 3.89
N PRO A 47 21.78 6.91 3.88
CA PRO A 47 21.06 6.39 2.72
C PRO A 47 19.88 7.29 2.35
N ALA A 48 19.47 7.26 1.09
CA ALA A 48 18.37 8.08 0.60
C ALA A 48 17.08 7.78 1.36
N GLN A 49 16.53 8.79 2.04
CA GLN A 49 15.23 8.73 2.69
C GLN A 49 14.13 9.09 1.70
N SER A 50 13.03 8.36 1.75
CA SER A 50 11.84 8.62 0.93
C SER A 50 10.59 8.35 1.78
N PRO A 51 9.63 9.30 1.84
CA PRO A 51 9.70 10.64 1.25
C PRO A 51 10.65 11.59 2.03
N ASN A 52 11.12 12.67 1.38
CA ASN A 52 11.83 13.77 2.01
C ASN A 52 11.34 15.15 1.51
N PHE A 53 11.79 16.23 2.16
CA PHE A 53 11.27 17.58 1.90
C PHE A 53 11.78 18.22 0.59
N ALA A 54 12.97 17.86 0.11
CA ALA A 54 13.52 18.40 -1.12
C ALA A 54 13.03 17.67 -2.39
N PHE A 55 12.88 16.36 -2.31
CA PHE A 55 12.62 15.48 -3.47
C PHE A 55 11.33 14.67 -3.36
N GLY A 56 10.56 14.80 -2.28
CA GLY A 56 9.38 13.96 -2.06
C GLY A 56 9.77 12.48 -2.06
N TYR A 57 9.08 11.68 -2.87
CA TYR A 57 9.37 10.24 -3.04
C TYR A 57 10.64 9.95 -3.88
N GLY A 58 11.25 10.98 -4.47
CA GLY A 58 12.50 10.88 -5.20
C GLY A 58 12.38 11.21 -6.68
N ARG A 59 13.33 10.71 -7.47
CA ARG A 59 13.39 10.94 -8.92
C ARG A 59 12.37 10.06 -9.64
N LEU A 60 11.66 10.68 -10.57
CA LEU A 60 10.72 10.03 -11.48
C LEU A 60 11.39 8.86 -12.24
N ASP A 61 10.79 7.67 -12.15
CA ASP A 61 11.16 6.50 -12.95
C ASP A 61 9.93 6.01 -13.72
N ILE A 62 9.86 6.43 -14.98
CA ILE A 62 8.74 6.10 -15.86
C ILE A 62 8.79 4.66 -16.36
N LEU A 63 9.99 4.07 -16.51
CA LEU A 63 10.11 2.67 -16.91
C LEU A 63 9.62 1.76 -15.79
N GLY A 64 10.02 2.04 -14.54
CA GLY A 64 9.51 1.36 -13.35
C GLY A 64 7.98 1.52 -13.21
N ALA A 65 7.45 2.72 -13.46
CA ALA A 65 6.02 3.00 -13.41
C ALA A 65 5.23 2.16 -14.44
N VAL A 66 5.67 2.15 -15.70
CA VAL A 66 5.02 1.37 -16.76
C VAL A 66 5.12 -0.13 -16.45
N THR A 67 6.25 -0.61 -15.95
CA THR A 67 6.44 -2.02 -15.59
C THR A 67 5.48 -2.43 -14.47
N LEU A 68 5.37 -1.62 -13.42
CA LEU A 68 4.43 -1.83 -12.32
C LEU A 68 2.97 -1.82 -12.80
N ALA A 69 2.61 -0.83 -13.61
CA ALA A 69 1.25 -0.64 -14.11
C ALA A 69 0.80 -1.75 -15.08
N SER A 70 1.75 -2.33 -15.83
CA SER A 70 1.48 -3.42 -16.78
C SER A 70 1.27 -4.77 -16.08
N GLN A 71 1.62 -4.88 -14.80
CA GLN A 71 1.55 -6.12 -14.02
C GLN A 71 0.52 -6.00 -12.90
N GLN A 72 -0.73 -5.76 -13.29
CA GLN A 72 -1.87 -5.69 -12.37
C GLN A 72 -1.99 -6.97 -11.54
N VAL A 73 -2.47 -6.82 -10.32
CA VAL A 73 -2.68 -7.91 -9.35
C VAL A 73 -4.17 -8.10 -9.15
N SER A 74 -4.59 -9.36 -9.06
CA SER A 74 -5.96 -9.70 -8.68
C SER A 74 -5.98 -10.21 -7.24
N VAL A 75 -6.86 -9.63 -6.41
CA VAL A 75 -6.98 -10.03 -5.00
C VAL A 75 -8.45 -10.26 -4.65
N THR A 76 -8.72 -11.40 -4.03
CA THR A 76 -9.99 -11.73 -3.38
C THR A 76 -9.74 -11.92 -1.89
N LEU A 77 -10.41 -11.12 -1.06
CA LEU A 77 -10.33 -11.24 0.40
C LEU A 77 -11.70 -11.60 0.95
N GLN A 78 -11.75 -12.59 1.84
CA GLN A 78 -12.96 -12.99 2.53
C GLN A 78 -12.84 -12.72 4.03
N PHE A 79 -13.90 -12.16 4.62
CA PHE A 79 -13.96 -11.84 6.04
C PHE A 79 -15.16 -12.53 6.69
N SER A 80 -14.91 -13.23 7.80
CA SER A 80 -15.94 -13.85 8.63
C SER A 80 -15.71 -13.54 10.11
N ASP A 81 -16.73 -13.76 10.94
CA ASP A 81 -16.54 -13.75 12.39
C ASP A 81 -15.94 -15.08 12.91
N THR A 82 -15.80 -15.19 14.24
CA THR A 82 -15.31 -16.40 14.92
C THR A 82 -16.26 -17.60 14.81
N THR A 83 -17.50 -17.39 14.39
CA THR A 83 -18.50 -18.43 14.12
C THR A 83 -18.57 -18.84 12.64
N ALA A 84 -17.64 -18.31 11.82
CA ALA A 84 -17.61 -18.47 10.36
C ALA A 84 -18.83 -17.86 9.63
N THR A 85 -19.51 -16.90 10.26
CA THR A 85 -20.55 -16.11 9.60
C THR A 85 -19.89 -15.04 8.74
N PRO A 86 -20.24 -14.89 7.45
CA PRO A 86 -19.64 -13.90 6.57
C PRO A 86 -19.99 -12.47 7.02
N LEU A 87 -18.99 -11.60 7.03
CA LEU A 87 -19.14 -10.20 7.42
C LEU A 87 -19.52 -9.37 6.20
N ALA A 88 -20.81 -9.17 5.97
CA ALA A 88 -21.34 -8.40 4.85
C ALA A 88 -21.50 -6.91 5.17
N GLY A 89 -21.31 -6.03 4.17
CA GLY A 89 -21.51 -4.58 4.32
C GLY A 89 -20.42 -3.87 5.14
N VAL A 90 -19.26 -4.50 5.30
CA VAL A 90 -18.14 -4.00 6.09
C VAL A 90 -17.12 -3.32 5.19
N THR A 91 -16.60 -2.18 5.61
CA THR A 91 -15.55 -1.46 4.87
C THR A 91 -14.19 -2.11 5.10
N VAL A 92 -13.52 -2.44 4.00
CA VAL A 92 -12.16 -3.00 3.95
C VAL A 92 -11.28 -2.02 3.18
N ASP A 93 -10.23 -1.55 3.84
CA ASP A 93 -9.22 -0.68 3.26
C ASP A 93 -7.90 -1.45 3.09
N LEU A 94 -7.36 -1.45 1.87
CA LEU A 94 -5.96 -1.79 1.62
C LEU A 94 -5.13 -0.51 1.62
N VAL A 95 -4.19 -0.39 2.55
CA VAL A 95 -3.32 0.78 2.69
C VAL A 95 -1.93 0.43 2.17
N ASP A 96 -1.51 1.02 1.07
CA ASP A 96 -0.16 0.80 0.52
C ASP A 96 0.88 1.32 1.52
N LYS A 97 1.78 0.46 2.01
CA LYS A 97 2.76 0.85 3.03
C LYS A 97 3.80 1.84 2.55
N ARG A 98 4.03 1.91 1.23
CA ARG A 98 5.03 2.81 0.66
C ARG A 98 4.49 4.23 0.55
N THR A 99 3.24 4.38 0.13
CA THR A 99 2.62 5.67 -0.23
C THR A 99 1.54 6.14 0.73
N GLY A 100 0.98 5.23 1.54
CA GLY A 100 -0.17 5.49 2.39
C GLY A 100 -1.51 5.52 1.64
N PHE A 101 -1.53 5.24 0.34
CA PHE A 101 -2.75 5.28 -0.44
C PHE A 101 -3.73 4.17 -0.06
N ARG A 102 -5.02 4.51 -0.02
CA ARG A 102 -6.09 3.64 0.47
C ARG A 102 -6.97 3.17 -0.66
N TYR A 103 -7.08 1.86 -0.84
CA TYR A 103 -8.06 1.21 -1.70
C TYR A 103 -9.22 0.73 -0.84
N SER A 104 -10.36 1.40 -0.91
CA SER A 104 -11.53 1.07 -0.10
C SER A 104 -12.55 0.25 -0.90
N GLN A 105 -13.06 -0.82 -0.30
CA GLN A 105 -14.15 -1.63 -0.82
C GLN A 105 -15.10 -2.03 0.32
N VAL A 106 -16.31 -2.42 -0.02
CA VAL A 106 -17.30 -2.94 0.94
C VAL A 106 -17.54 -4.41 0.64
N THR A 107 -17.55 -5.24 1.67
CA THR A 107 -17.80 -6.68 1.54
C THR A 107 -19.22 -6.97 1.03
N ASP A 108 -19.33 -7.95 0.16
CA ASP A 108 -20.61 -8.44 -0.34
C ASP A 108 -21.33 -9.35 0.67
N THR A 109 -22.45 -9.96 0.27
CA THR A 109 -23.22 -10.89 1.12
C THR A 109 -22.45 -12.15 1.52
N ALA A 110 -21.38 -12.51 0.81
CA ALA A 110 -20.49 -13.62 1.12
C ALA A 110 -19.29 -13.18 2.00
N GLY A 111 -19.25 -11.90 2.40
CA GLY A 111 -18.14 -11.33 3.15
C GLY A 111 -16.89 -11.11 2.30
N GLU A 112 -17.04 -11.06 0.97
CA GLU A 112 -15.94 -11.00 0.02
C GLU A 112 -15.75 -9.57 -0.53
N VAL A 113 -14.48 -9.20 -0.72
CA VAL A 113 -14.08 -8.05 -1.53
C VAL A 113 -13.09 -8.49 -2.60
N THR A 114 -13.30 -8.03 -3.82
CA THR A 114 -12.43 -8.34 -4.96
C THR A 114 -11.88 -7.05 -5.59
N TRP A 115 -10.56 -7.01 -5.76
CA TRP A 115 -9.85 -6.08 -6.64
C TRP A 115 -9.39 -6.86 -7.86
N ARG A 116 -10.18 -6.76 -8.93
CA ARG A 116 -9.91 -7.42 -10.21
C ARG A 116 -10.55 -6.62 -11.35
N GLY A 117 -9.80 -6.50 -12.44
CA GLY A 117 -10.26 -5.87 -13.68
C GLY A 117 -9.90 -4.40 -13.79
N GLU A 118 -10.46 -3.74 -14.80
CA GLU A 118 -10.01 -2.43 -15.26
C GLU A 118 -10.91 -1.27 -14.80
N ALA A 119 -11.98 -1.57 -14.06
CA ALA A 119 -12.89 -0.56 -13.54
C ALA A 119 -12.18 0.33 -12.51
N PRO A 120 -12.54 1.63 -12.41
CA PRO A 120 -12.06 2.50 -11.35
C PRO A 120 -12.28 1.87 -9.98
N GLY A 121 -11.25 1.90 -9.13
CA GLY A 121 -11.27 1.30 -7.80
C GLY A 121 -11.09 -0.24 -7.75
N LYS A 122 -11.01 -0.91 -8.91
CA LYS A 122 -10.71 -2.36 -9.00
C LYS A 122 -9.27 -2.67 -9.42
N LEU A 123 -8.56 -1.66 -9.94
CA LEU A 123 -7.14 -1.76 -10.24
C LEU A 123 -6.32 -1.84 -8.96
N LEU A 124 -5.42 -2.82 -8.90
CA LEU A 124 -4.48 -3.03 -7.81
C LEU A 124 -3.13 -3.47 -8.39
N PHE A 125 -2.04 -3.08 -7.73
CA PHE A 125 -0.68 -3.32 -8.22
C PHE A 125 0.18 -4.01 -7.15
N SER A 126 1.34 -4.53 -7.56
CA SER A 126 2.26 -5.16 -6.60
C SER A 126 2.71 -4.20 -5.50
N GLY A 127 2.97 -4.72 -4.30
CA GLY A 127 3.36 -3.91 -3.15
C GLY A 127 3.12 -4.61 -1.82
N GLU A 128 3.44 -3.91 -0.74
CA GLU A 128 3.04 -4.30 0.61
C GLU A 128 1.87 -3.43 1.05
N TYR A 129 0.83 -4.08 1.56
CA TYR A 129 -0.40 -3.43 1.98
C TYR A 129 -0.71 -3.78 3.44
N GLY A 130 -1.14 -2.78 4.20
CA GLY A 130 -1.93 -2.99 5.40
C GLY A 130 -3.37 -3.29 5.00
N VAL A 131 -4.02 -4.18 5.73
CA VAL A 131 -5.45 -4.49 5.60
C VAL A 131 -6.12 -3.92 6.82
N GLU A 132 -7.05 -2.98 6.66
CA GLU A 132 -7.80 -2.38 7.75
C GLU A 132 -9.29 -2.70 7.55
N VAL A 133 -9.94 -3.28 8.56
CA VAL A 133 -11.37 -3.61 8.50
C VAL A 133 -12.08 -2.82 9.59
N GLY A 134 -12.92 -1.87 9.17
CA GLY A 134 -13.61 -0.94 10.05
C GLY A 134 -15.05 -1.36 10.36
N GLY A 135 -15.58 -0.91 11.51
CA GLY A 135 -17.01 -1.05 11.82
C GLY A 135 -17.46 -2.41 12.38
N VAL A 136 -16.55 -3.37 12.55
CA VAL A 136 -16.84 -4.68 13.16
C VAL A 136 -16.51 -4.71 14.65
N CYS A 137 -15.36 -4.15 15.04
CA CYS A 137 -14.88 -4.08 16.41
C CYS A 137 -14.74 -2.62 16.88
N GLN A 138 -14.53 -2.39 18.18
CA GLN A 138 -14.28 -1.04 18.71
C GLN A 138 -13.00 -0.42 18.14
N GLU A 139 -11.97 -1.24 17.90
CA GLU A 139 -10.76 -0.88 17.17
C GLU A 139 -10.77 -1.57 15.79
N PRO A 140 -10.26 -0.95 14.73
CA PRO A 140 -10.21 -1.58 13.42
C PRO A 140 -9.30 -2.81 13.45
N PHE A 141 -9.75 -3.91 12.84
CA PHE A 141 -8.89 -5.07 12.64
C PHE A 141 -7.78 -4.69 11.65
N THR A 142 -6.54 -5.03 11.99
CA THR A 142 -5.38 -4.74 11.14
C THR A 142 -4.65 -6.03 10.77
N GLY A 143 -4.37 -6.17 9.48
CA GLY A 143 -3.59 -7.24 8.89
C GLY A 143 -2.57 -6.69 7.91
N GLN A 144 -1.78 -7.56 7.30
CA GLN A 144 -0.84 -7.18 6.24
C GLN A 144 -0.83 -8.25 5.14
N ILE A 145 -0.68 -7.81 3.91
CA ILE A 145 -0.61 -8.66 2.73
C ILE A 145 0.47 -8.16 1.78
N ARG A 146 1.24 -9.09 1.20
CA ARG A 146 2.25 -8.79 0.19
C ARG A 146 1.79 -9.32 -1.15
N LEU A 147 1.73 -8.42 -2.13
CA LEU A 147 1.26 -8.71 -3.48
C LEU A 147 2.44 -8.70 -4.43
N ALA A 148 2.72 -9.85 -5.04
CA ALA A 148 3.73 -9.97 -6.09
C ALA A 148 3.16 -9.45 -7.44
N PRO A 149 4.01 -9.00 -8.37
CA PRO A 149 3.55 -8.53 -9.67
C PRO A 149 2.83 -9.62 -10.47
N GLY A 150 1.68 -9.28 -11.06
CA GLY A 150 0.87 -10.24 -11.81
C GLY A 150 0.22 -11.34 -10.98
N ALA A 151 0.27 -11.28 -9.65
CA ALA A 151 -0.24 -12.34 -8.80
C ALA A 151 -1.78 -12.36 -8.77
N GLU A 152 -2.32 -13.56 -8.56
CA GLU A 152 -3.70 -13.78 -8.16
C GLU A 152 -3.69 -14.32 -6.73
N VAL A 153 -4.25 -13.57 -5.78
CA VAL A 153 -4.21 -13.90 -4.35
C VAL A 153 -5.63 -14.06 -3.82
N GLN A 154 -5.86 -15.16 -3.11
CA GLN A 154 -7.10 -15.40 -2.37
C GLN A 154 -6.75 -15.63 -0.91
N GLN A 155 -7.33 -14.86 0.00
CA GLN A 155 -7.06 -14.96 1.43
C GLN A 155 -8.35 -14.76 2.25
N ALA A 156 -8.48 -15.52 3.33
CA ALA A 156 -9.59 -15.40 4.26
C ALA A 156 -9.08 -14.99 5.65
N TRP A 157 -9.82 -14.11 6.34
CA TRP A 157 -9.58 -13.73 7.72
C TRP A 157 -10.82 -13.94 8.57
N GLN A 158 -10.58 -14.51 9.76
CA GLN A 158 -11.57 -14.51 10.83
C GLN A 158 -11.29 -13.31 11.74
N VAL A 159 -12.27 -12.42 11.87
CA VAL A 159 -12.19 -11.23 12.72
C VAL A 159 -12.69 -11.61 14.11
N ASP A 160 -11.77 -11.61 15.08
CA ASP A 160 -12.08 -11.77 16.49
C ASP A 160 -11.89 -10.44 17.22
N CYS A 161 -12.99 -9.86 17.71
CA CYS A 161 -12.96 -8.60 18.44
C CYS A 161 -12.44 -8.73 19.89
N ALA A 162 -12.29 -9.95 20.41
CA ALA A 162 -11.75 -10.20 21.74
C ALA A 162 -10.22 -10.33 21.76
N ALA A 163 -9.63 -10.75 20.63
CA ALA A 163 -8.20 -10.76 20.43
C ALA A 163 -7.74 -9.40 19.90
N GLY A 164 -7.33 -8.50 20.81
CA GLY A 164 -6.69 -7.25 20.40
C GLY A 164 -5.61 -7.50 19.34
N ALA A 165 -5.72 -6.78 18.21
CA ALA A 165 -4.94 -6.86 16.98
C ALA A 165 -3.54 -7.50 17.13
N ASN A 166 -3.41 -8.79 16.85
CA ASN A 166 -2.19 -9.49 16.45
C ASN A 166 -2.54 -10.94 16.09
N VAL A 167 -3.03 -11.18 14.88
CA VAL A 167 -3.11 -12.56 14.36
C VAL A 167 -1.79 -12.85 13.63
N PRO A 168 -0.94 -13.76 14.15
CA PRO A 168 0.32 -14.08 13.48
C PRO A 168 0.05 -14.84 12.17
N PHE A 169 0.93 -14.60 11.19
CA PHE A 169 1.01 -15.26 9.89
C PHE A 169 0.54 -16.72 9.90
N ALA A 170 -0.61 -17.00 9.29
CA ALA A 170 -0.94 -18.36 8.88
C ALA A 170 -0.27 -18.65 7.53
N GLY A 171 0.93 -19.23 7.60
CA GLY A 171 1.56 -19.91 6.47
C GLY A 171 2.79 -19.23 5.88
N LEU A 172 3.95 -19.46 6.49
CA LEU A 172 5.23 -19.86 5.87
C LEU A 172 6.27 -19.98 6.98
N ALA A 173 6.83 -21.18 7.18
CA ALA A 173 7.90 -21.42 8.12
C ALA A 173 9.15 -20.63 7.69
N GLY A 174 9.46 -19.56 8.42
CA GLY A 174 10.68 -18.78 8.27
C GLY A 174 11.00 -18.12 9.60
N THR A 175 12.18 -18.43 10.16
CA THR A 175 12.65 -17.90 11.43
C THR A 175 12.74 -16.37 11.41
N LEU A 176 11.98 -15.70 12.28
CA LEU A 176 12.14 -14.28 12.58
C LEU A 176 13.48 -14.06 13.28
N SER A 177 14.44 -13.46 12.57
CA SER A 177 15.65 -12.92 13.19
C SER A 177 15.34 -11.52 13.71
N THR A 178 14.98 -11.42 15.00
CA THR A 178 14.97 -10.13 15.69
C THR A 178 16.40 -9.76 16.01
N THR A 179 17.06 -9.03 15.11
CA THR A 179 18.30 -8.35 15.47
C THR A 179 17.92 -7.09 16.25
N ALA A 180 18.11 -7.12 17.57
CA ALA A 180 18.08 -5.93 18.40
C ALA A 180 19.27 -5.04 17.99
N GLY A 181 19.04 -4.13 17.05
CA GLY A 181 19.97 -3.07 16.70
C GLY A 181 19.84 -1.92 17.71
N THR A 182 20.89 -1.67 18.48
CA THR A 182 21.06 -0.46 19.27
C THR A 182 21.01 0.74 18.32
N LEU A 183 20.13 1.71 18.56
CA LEU A 183 20.01 2.93 17.76
C LEU A 183 21.33 3.73 17.84
N PRO A 184 22.07 3.95 16.74
CA PRO A 184 23.05 5.01 16.70
C PRO A 184 22.31 6.36 16.60
N ASN A 185 22.76 7.31 17.41
CA ASN A 185 22.14 8.61 17.70
C ASN A 185 22.17 9.60 16.51
N THR A 186 21.59 9.25 15.36
CA THR A 186 21.61 10.11 14.17
C THR A 186 20.33 9.97 13.35
N TYR A 187 19.19 10.00 14.02
CA TYR A 187 17.91 10.20 13.33
C TYR A 187 17.50 11.67 13.47
N CYS A 188 17.35 12.37 12.35
CA CYS A 188 16.49 13.53 12.25
C CYS A 188 15.05 13.05 12.50
N VAL A 189 14.71 12.87 13.78
CA VAL A 189 13.37 12.48 14.20
C VAL A 189 12.44 13.66 13.99
N TRP A 190 11.38 13.39 13.26
CA TRP A 190 10.21 14.21 13.10
C TRP A 190 9.58 14.45 14.49
N LEU A 191 9.78 15.63 15.07
CA LEU A 191 8.88 16.15 16.10
C LEU A 191 7.88 17.05 15.38
N PRO A 192 6.58 16.70 15.32
CA PRO A 192 5.58 17.67 14.90
C PRO A 192 5.60 18.79 15.95
N THR A 193 6.11 19.97 15.60
CA THR A 193 5.88 21.14 16.45
C THR A 193 4.38 21.42 16.39
N THR A 194 3.75 21.11 17.51
CA THR A 194 2.41 21.53 17.87
C THR A 194 2.23 23.01 17.58
N SER A 195 1.10 23.29 16.92
CA SER A 195 0.43 24.57 16.83
C SER A 195 0.73 25.54 17.99
N LYS A 196 1.22 26.74 17.65
CA LYS A 196 0.67 28.03 18.10
C LYS A 196 0.85 29.08 17.02
#